data_AF-X0RJY7-F1
#
_entry.id   AF-X0RJY7-F1
#
_cell.length_a   1.000
_cell.length_b   1.000
_cell.length_c   1.000
_cell.angle_alpha   90.00
_cell.angle_beta   90.00
_cell.angle_gamma   90.00
#
_symmetry.space_group_name_H-M   'P 1'
#
loop_
_entity.id
_entity.type
_entity.pdbx_description
1 polymer ?
#
loop_
_entity_poly.entity_id
_entity_poly.type
_entity_poly.pdbx_seq_one_letter_code
_entity_poly.pdbx_strand_id
1 'polypeptide(L)'
;DDGVTSLYQKTLDVITRKTGVEFKSKLPPLENKTSTSKTIIIPPERTRYLAEIAETLRAYHKYTENQADAVRKAWHLKEAVGILRQNEPENNFSEAVSRLKQEGAKAEEGLDKETTSLLEQWEKIKKIYSKDELVYKVRNREIRLPLYSESLAHKKIPKLSLPRFKDPGEIYRWMREENLPGYFPFTAGVFPLKRKGEDPTRMFAGEGDPARTNRRFKLLSENYEAKRLSTAFDSVTLYGCDPEKRPDVYGKVGTSGVSICTLDDVKVLYDGFDLCAPNNSVSMTINGPAPIMLAMFLNTVIDQQVEKFTKKNEKEPSSEQYQNIRNHALSQVRGTVQADILKEDQGQNTCIFSTAFALKMMGDIQEYFVEKNVRNFYSVSISGYHIAEAGANPITQLALTLSNGFTYVEYYLSRGMPLDSFGPNLSFFFSNGMDPEYTVIGRVARRIWSVAMREKYDASKRSQMLK
;
A
#
# COMPACT_ATOMS: atom_id res chain seq x y z
N ASP A 1 13.01 26.39 -14.86
CA ASP A 1 14.10 25.85 -15.67
C ASP A 1 15.03 27.00 -16.05
N ASP A 2 16.31 26.87 -15.71
CA ASP A 2 17.34 27.89 -15.93
C ASP A 2 17.76 27.99 -17.40
N GLY A 3 17.73 26.89 -18.16
CA GLY A 3 17.98 26.91 -19.60
C GLY A 3 16.92 27.68 -20.38
N VAL A 4 15.64 27.47 -20.07
CA VAL A 4 14.52 28.24 -20.66
C VAL A 4 14.62 29.71 -20.28
N THR A 5 15.01 30.02 -19.04
CA THR A 5 15.20 31.41 -18.59
C THR A 5 16.32 32.10 -19.36
N SER A 6 17.44 31.40 -19.60
CA SER A 6 18.54 31.91 -20.43
C SER A 6 18.11 32.14 -21.89
N LEU A 7 17.36 31.21 -22.49
CA LEU A 7 16.80 31.38 -23.84
C LEU A 7 15.88 32.60 -23.93
N TYR A 8 15.02 32.80 -22.93
CA TYR A 8 14.16 33.98 -22.82
C TYR A 8 14.99 35.27 -22.78
N GLN A 9 16.01 35.33 -21.92
CA GLN A 9 16.88 36.51 -21.80
C GLN A 9 17.59 36.83 -23.12
N LYS A 10 18.12 35.81 -23.83
CA LYS A 10 18.71 35.99 -25.16
C LYS A 10 17.71 36.39 -26.23
N THR A 11 16.46 35.98 -26.10
CA THR A 11 15.39 36.43 -27.00
C THR A 11 15.11 37.92 -26.80
N LEU A 12 15.12 38.42 -25.55
CA LEU A 12 15.01 39.85 -25.28
C LEU A 12 16.17 40.65 -25.90
N ASP A 13 17.41 40.18 -25.75
CA ASP A 13 18.59 40.81 -26.37
C ASP A 13 18.42 40.92 -27.90
N VAL A 14 17.91 39.85 -28.54
CA VAL A 14 17.67 39.82 -29.98
C VAL A 14 16.55 40.76 -30.40
N ILE A 15 15.47 40.85 -29.63
CA ILE A 15 14.37 41.79 -29.90
C ILE A 15 14.89 43.22 -29.82
N THR A 16 15.56 43.60 -28.73
CA THR A 16 16.15 44.94 -28.55
C THR A 16 17.06 45.30 -29.71
N ARG A 17 17.94 44.39 -30.13
CA ARG A 17 18.85 44.60 -31.27
C ARG A 17 18.11 44.80 -32.60
N LYS A 18 17.00 44.10 -32.82
CA LYS A 18 16.26 44.16 -34.10
C LYS A 18 15.24 45.29 -34.18
N THR A 19 14.65 45.69 -33.05
CA THR A 19 13.53 46.63 -33.00
C THR A 19 13.85 47.94 -32.29
N GLY A 20 14.96 48.00 -31.53
CA GLY A 20 15.28 49.12 -30.65
C GLY A 20 14.43 49.18 -29.37
N VAL A 21 13.50 48.25 -29.15
CA VAL A 21 12.62 48.23 -27.97
C VAL A 21 13.26 47.38 -26.87
N GLU A 22 13.58 48.01 -25.74
CA GLU A 22 14.21 47.36 -24.58
C GLU A 22 13.15 46.82 -23.59
N PHE A 23 13.25 45.54 -23.25
CA PHE A 23 12.44 44.91 -22.20
C PHE A 23 13.31 44.55 -21.00
N LYS A 24 12.93 45.01 -19.80
CA LYS A 24 13.65 44.70 -18.56
C LYS A 24 13.09 43.44 -17.89
N SER A 25 13.89 42.39 -17.83
CA SER A 25 13.56 41.16 -17.09
C SER A 25 13.68 41.37 -15.58
N LYS A 26 12.72 40.84 -14.82
CA LYS A 26 12.82 40.71 -13.35
C LYS A 26 13.48 39.41 -12.88
N LEU A 27 13.71 38.47 -13.81
CA LEU A 27 14.37 37.20 -13.53
C LEU A 27 15.89 37.40 -13.43
N PRO A 28 16.58 36.66 -12.53
CA PRO A 28 18.03 36.78 -12.35
C PRO A 28 18.77 36.47 -13.66
N PRO A 29 19.85 37.20 -13.99
CA PRO A 29 20.61 36.98 -15.21
C PRO A 29 21.29 35.62 -15.19
N LEU A 30 21.28 34.93 -16.33
CA LEU A 30 21.82 33.59 -16.50
C LEU A 30 22.66 33.52 -17.78
N GLU A 31 23.82 32.87 -17.70
CA GLU A 31 24.75 32.75 -18.83
C GLU A 31 24.80 31.34 -19.43
N ASN A 32 24.15 30.36 -18.80
CA ASN A 32 24.15 28.97 -19.23
C ASN A 32 23.39 28.79 -20.56
N LYS A 33 23.89 27.93 -21.44
CA LYS A 33 23.22 27.59 -22.73
C LYS A 33 22.43 26.29 -22.68
N THR A 34 22.50 25.59 -21.55
CA THR A 34 21.82 24.31 -21.30
C THR A 34 21.18 24.35 -19.92
N SER A 35 20.01 23.73 -19.79
CA SER A 35 19.37 23.54 -18.48
C SER A 35 20.27 22.73 -17.55
N THR A 36 20.42 23.18 -16.32
CA THR A 36 21.09 22.41 -15.25
C THR A 36 20.08 21.55 -14.47
N SER A 37 18.79 21.90 -14.55
CA SER A 37 17.72 21.15 -13.91
C SER A 37 17.34 19.92 -14.73
N LYS A 38 17.89 18.76 -14.37
CA LYS A 38 17.27 17.48 -14.73
C LYS A 38 16.38 17.06 -13.56
N THR A 39 15.07 17.23 -13.69
CA THR A 39 14.13 16.59 -12.74
C THR A 39 14.10 15.11 -13.06
N ILE A 40 15.06 14.36 -12.53
CA ILE A 40 15.16 12.91 -12.69
C ILE A 40 14.25 12.29 -11.64
N ILE A 41 13.09 11.80 -12.06
CA ILE A 41 12.18 11.03 -11.18
C ILE A 41 12.76 9.62 -11.03
N ILE A 42 12.94 8.92 -12.16
CA ILE A 42 13.54 7.60 -12.20
C ILE A 42 14.94 7.73 -12.83
N PRO A 43 16.01 7.28 -12.15
CA PRO A 43 17.35 7.27 -12.70
C PRO A 43 17.43 6.43 -13.98
N PRO A 44 18.21 6.84 -15.00
CA PRO A 44 18.33 6.09 -16.26
C PRO A 44 18.70 4.61 -16.08
N GLU A 45 19.56 4.29 -15.11
CA GLU A 45 19.97 2.93 -14.75
C GLU A 45 18.84 2.07 -14.17
N ARG A 46 17.75 2.70 -13.70
CA ARG A 46 16.55 2.01 -13.19
C ARG A 46 15.43 1.91 -14.21
N THR A 47 15.58 2.40 -15.45
CA THR A 47 14.49 2.46 -16.47
C THR A 47 13.77 1.12 -16.71
N ARG A 48 14.45 -0.02 -16.51
CA ARG A 48 13.91 -1.38 -16.75
C ARG A 48 13.32 -2.05 -15.50
N TYR A 49 13.09 -1.32 -14.41
CA TYR A 49 12.61 -1.88 -13.13
C TYR A 49 11.38 -2.80 -13.26
N LEU A 50 10.39 -2.47 -14.09
CA LEU A 50 9.21 -3.33 -14.31
C LEU A 50 9.57 -4.66 -14.99
N ALA A 51 10.53 -4.65 -15.91
CA ALA A 51 11.01 -5.87 -16.56
C ALA A 51 11.77 -6.76 -15.57
N GLU A 52 12.62 -6.16 -14.73
CA GLU A 52 13.34 -6.87 -13.67
C GLU A 52 12.37 -7.51 -12.68
N ILE A 53 11.30 -6.81 -12.27
CA ILE A 53 10.25 -7.37 -11.39
C ILE A 53 9.56 -8.56 -12.08
N ALA A 54 9.20 -8.43 -13.36
CA ALA A 54 8.56 -9.51 -14.10
C ALA A 54 9.48 -10.75 -14.22
N GLU A 55 10.79 -10.56 -14.43
CA GLU A 55 11.79 -11.63 -14.44
C GLU A 55 11.92 -12.29 -13.06
N THR A 56 11.96 -11.49 -11.97
CA THR A 56 11.99 -11.98 -10.59
C THR A 56 10.77 -12.86 -10.28
N LEU A 57 9.56 -12.47 -10.70
CA LEU A 57 8.34 -13.25 -10.50
C LEU A 57 8.38 -14.58 -11.25
N ARG A 58 8.83 -14.58 -12.50
CA ARG A 58 8.96 -15.82 -13.30
C ARG A 58 10.02 -16.75 -12.69
N ALA A 59 11.15 -16.19 -12.25
CA ALA A 59 12.19 -16.95 -11.57
C ALA A 59 11.68 -17.57 -10.26
N TYR A 60 10.88 -16.84 -9.49
CA TYR A 60 10.25 -17.34 -8.26
C TYR A 60 9.36 -18.57 -8.52
N HIS A 61 8.52 -18.53 -9.55
CA HIS A 61 7.67 -19.66 -9.92
C HIS A 61 8.48 -20.85 -10.45
N LYS A 62 9.44 -20.60 -11.34
CA LYS A 62 10.34 -21.66 -11.86
C LYS A 62 11.13 -22.34 -10.74
N TYR A 63 11.65 -21.56 -9.80
CA TYR A 63 12.34 -22.08 -8.63
C TYR A 63 11.40 -22.93 -7.75
N THR A 64 10.17 -22.46 -7.54
CA THR A 64 9.15 -23.21 -6.78
C THR A 64 8.87 -24.56 -7.43
N GLU A 65 8.72 -24.60 -8.75
CA GLU A 65 8.50 -25.83 -9.51
C GLU A 65 9.68 -26.80 -9.36
N ASN A 66 10.90 -26.33 -9.60
CA ASN A 66 12.11 -27.14 -9.49
C ASN A 66 12.28 -27.77 -8.09
N GLN A 67 12.09 -26.96 -7.04
CA GLN A 67 12.21 -27.43 -5.66
C GLN A 67 11.05 -28.36 -5.27
N ALA A 68 9.82 -28.11 -5.73
CA ALA A 68 8.69 -29.01 -5.51
C ALA A 68 8.93 -30.40 -6.13
N ASP A 69 9.48 -30.43 -7.34
CA ASP A 69 9.79 -31.67 -8.05
C ASP A 69 10.95 -32.43 -7.39
N ALA A 70 11.97 -31.72 -6.90
CA ALA A 70 13.05 -32.33 -6.13
C ALA A 70 12.52 -32.96 -4.82
N VAL A 71 11.65 -32.26 -4.09
CA VAL A 71 11.00 -32.77 -2.88
C VAL A 71 10.18 -34.03 -3.19
N ARG A 72 9.38 -33.99 -4.26
CA ARG A 72 8.57 -35.12 -4.70
C ARG A 72 9.43 -36.32 -5.09
N LYS A 73 10.52 -36.09 -5.82
CA LYS A 73 11.47 -37.13 -6.22
C LYS A 73 12.09 -37.81 -4.99
N ALA A 74 12.59 -37.03 -4.04
CA ALA A 74 13.13 -37.55 -2.79
C ALA A 74 12.08 -38.38 -2.02
N TRP A 75 10.85 -37.87 -1.93
CA TRP A 75 9.74 -38.57 -1.29
C TRP A 75 9.40 -39.90 -1.97
N HIS A 76 9.22 -39.93 -3.29
CA HIS A 76 8.92 -41.16 -4.04
C HIS A 76 10.02 -42.23 -3.87
N LEU A 77 11.29 -41.83 -3.93
CA LEU A 77 12.42 -42.75 -3.75
C LEU A 77 12.43 -43.34 -2.33
N LYS A 78 12.11 -42.52 -1.31
CA LYS A 78 12.00 -42.96 0.08
C LYS A 78 10.83 -43.92 0.30
N GLU A 79 9.66 -43.63 -0.25
CA GLU A 79 8.49 -44.52 -0.17
C GLU A 79 8.76 -45.86 -0.88
N ALA A 80 9.38 -45.84 -2.06
CA ALA A 80 9.76 -47.05 -2.80
C ALA A 80 10.72 -47.92 -1.98
N VAL A 81 11.74 -47.32 -1.35
CA VAL A 81 12.63 -48.02 -0.41
C VAL A 81 11.86 -48.61 0.78
N GLY A 82 10.86 -47.89 1.31
CA GLY A 82 9.99 -48.36 2.37
C GLY A 82 9.22 -49.63 1.98
N ILE A 83 8.61 -49.64 0.79
CA ILE A 83 7.85 -50.77 0.25
C ILE A 83 8.75 -51.99 0.02
N LEU A 84 9.91 -51.79 -0.62
CA LEU A 84 10.87 -52.87 -0.88
C LEU A 84 11.40 -53.52 0.41
N ARG A 85 11.41 -52.79 1.53
CA ARG A 85 11.83 -53.30 2.84
C ARG A 85 10.73 -54.04 3.60
N GLN A 86 9.46 -53.74 3.34
CA GLN A 86 8.33 -54.38 4.01
C GLN A 86 8.00 -55.76 3.42
N ASN A 87 8.37 -55.98 2.15
CA ASN A 87 7.90 -57.11 1.35
C ASN A 87 8.83 -58.35 1.29
N GLU A 88 9.90 -58.49 2.10
CA GLU A 88 10.45 -59.79 2.61
C GLU A 88 11.92 -59.74 3.17
N PRO A 89 12.38 -60.80 3.89
CA PRO A 89 13.67 -60.90 4.60
C PRO A 89 14.89 -61.34 3.75
N GLU A 90 14.74 -61.74 2.50
CA GLU A 90 15.87 -62.20 1.67
C GLU A 90 16.49 -61.05 0.86
N ASN A 91 17.83 -61.00 0.85
CA ASN A 91 18.70 -59.94 0.32
C ASN A 91 18.54 -59.58 -1.18
N ASN A 92 17.49 -60.03 -1.87
CA ASN A 92 17.29 -59.94 -3.32
C ASN A 92 17.16 -58.51 -3.86
N PHE A 93 16.83 -57.51 -3.03
CA PHE A 93 16.71 -56.10 -3.45
C PHE A 93 17.77 -55.16 -2.86
N SER A 94 18.82 -55.70 -2.23
CA SER A 94 19.87 -54.92 -1.56
C SER A 94 20.49 -53.84 -2.46
N GLU A 95 20.86 -54.21 -3.70
CA GLU A 95 21.46 -53.29 -4.66
C GLU A 95 20.49 -52.21 -5.12
N ALA A 96 19.25 -52.59 -5.44
CA ALA A 96 18.20 -51.65 -5.83
C ALA A 96 17.88 -50.65 -4.71
N VAL A 97 17.76 -51.12 -3.46
CA VAL A 97 17.56 -50.26 -2.29
C VAL A 97 18.73 -49.31 -2.09
N SER A 98 19.98 -49.79 -2.24
CA SER A 98 21.18 -48.96 -2.15
C SER A 98 21.17 -47.85 -3.19
N ARG A 99 20.88 -48.19 -4.46
CA ARG A 99 20.81 -47.22 -5.55
C ARG A 99 19.69 -46.20 -5.37
N LEU A 100 18.50 -46.64 -4.96
CA LEU A 100 17.37 -45.75 -4.68
C LEU A 100 17.68 -44.79 -3.53
N LYS A 101 18.37 -45.26 -2.48
CA LYS A 101 18.83 -44.39 -1.39
C LYS A 101 19.86 -43.37 -1.85
N GLN A 102 20.82 -43.78 -2.69
CA GLN A 102 21.83 -42.87 -3.23
C GLN A 102 21.18 -41.78 -4.09
N GLU A 103 20.25 -42.14 -4.97
CA GLU A 103 19.49 -41.17 -5.75
C GLU A 103 18.56 -40.31 -4.90
N GLY A 104 18.03 -40.86 -3.80
CA GLY A 104 17.23 -40.13 -2.81
C GLY A 104 18.06 -39.08 -2.09
N ALA A 105 19.25 -39.45 -1.61
CA ALA A 105 20.20 -38.53 -0.99
C ALA A 105 20.62 -37.41 -1.95
N LYS A 106 20.90 -37.72 -3.22
CA LYS A 106 21.18 -36.69 -4.25
C LYS A 106 20.00 -35.74 -4.47
N ALA A 107 18.77 -36.26 -4.44
CA ALA A 107 17.58 -35.42 -4.55
C ALA A 107 17.41 -34.52 -3.32
N GLU A 108 17.70 -35.02 -2.12
CA GLU A 108 17.70 -34.23 -0.87
C GLU A 108 18.83 -33.19 -0.83
N GLU A 109 20.01 -33.48 -1.37
CA GLU A 109 21.14 -32.53 -1.52
C GLU A 109 20.79 -31.35 -2.43
N GLY A 110 19.89 -31.55 -3.40
CA GLY A 110 19.36 -30.49 -4.26
C GLY A 110 18.30 -29.60 -3.61
N LEU A 111 17.90 -29.89 -2.37
CA LEU A 111 16.92 -29.09 -1.63
C LEU A 111 17.59 -27.94 -0.89
N ASP A 112 17.09 -26.74 -1.14
CA ASP A 112 17.57 -25.56 -0.45
C ASP A 112 17.05 -25.49 0.99
N LYS A 113 17.76 -24.73 1.82
CA LYS A 113 17.41 -24.53 3.23
C LYS A 113 16.02 -23.92 3.43
N GLU A 114 15.58 -23.01 2.53
CA GLU A 114 14.22 -22.45 2.58
C GLU A 114 13.17 -23.57 2.40
N THR A 115 13.41 -24.49 1.46
CA THR A 115 12.51 -25.61 1.15
C THR A 115 12.30 -26.53 2.35
N THR A 116 13.40 -26.99 2.96
CA THR A 116 13.32 -27.83 4.16
C THR A 116 12.66 -27.09 5.32
N SER A 117 12.98 -25.80 5.51
CA SER A 117 12.38 -24.98 6.57
C SER A 117 10.87 -24.79 6.40
N LEU A 118 10.39 -24.62 5.17
CA LEU A 118 8.96 -24.49 4.88
C LEU A 118 8.21 -25.81 5.15
N LEU A 119 8.78 -26.95 4.79
CA LEU A 119 8.19 -28.26 5.09
C LEU A 119 8.12 -28.52 6.60
N GLU A 120 9.15 -28.15 7.37
CA GLU A 120 9.10 -28.20 8.84
C GLU A 120 8.06 -27.22 9.42
N GLN A 121 7.93 -26.03 8.82
CA GLN A 121 6.92 -25.05 9.21
C GLN A 121 5.51 -25.59 8.97
N TRP A 122 5.28 -26.36 7.91
CA TRP A 122 4.00 -27.00 7.64
C TRP A 122 3.55 -27.91 8.78
N GLU A 123 4.45 -28.74 9.31
CA GLU A 123 4.16 -29.61 10.45
C GLU A 123 3.75 -28.82 11.70
N LYS A 124 4.37 -27.65 11.91
CA LYS A 124 3.99 -26.72 13.00
C LYS A 124 2.63 -26.08 12.72
N ILE A 125 2.36 -25.65 11.49
CA ILE A 125 1.08 -25.07 11.06
C ILE A 125 -0.07 -26.06 11.31
N LYS A 126 0.06 -27.32 10.91
CA LYS A 126 -0.96 -28.36 11.16
C LYS A 126 -1.31 -28.48 12.64
N LYS A 127 -0.30 -28.43 13.53
CA LYS A 127 -0.49 -28.50 14.98
C LYS A 127 -1.09 -27.23 15.58
N ILE A 128 -0.83 -26.06 15.01
CA ILE A 128 -1.38 -24.78 15.48
C ILE A 128 -2.85 -24.68 15.08
N TYR A 129 -3.16 -24.93 13.81
CA TYR A 129 -4.49 -24.72 13.24
C TYR A 129 -5.46 -25.90 13.49
N SER A 130 -5.01 -26.99 14.11
CA SER A 130 -5.89 -28.03 14.65
C SER A 130 -6.49 -27.66 16.02
N LYS A 131 -5.94 -26.67 16.72
CA LYS A 131 -6.43 -26.18 18.02
C LYS A 131 -7.68 -25.33 17.88
N ASP A 132 -8.36 -25.07 18.99
CA ASP A 132 -9.57 -24.24 19.04
C ASP A 132 -9.30 -22.74 18.89
N GLU A 133 -8.11 -22.30 19.30
CA GLU A 133 -7.72 -20.90 19.27
C GLU A 133 -6.32 -20.72 18.67
N LEU A 134 -6.17 -19.64 17.90
CA LEU A 134 -4.88 -19.12 17.47
C LEU A 134 -4.39 -18.12 18.52
N VAL A 135 -3.24 -18.42 19.11
CA VAL A 135 -2.59 -17.56 20.11
C VAL A 135 -1.34 -16.95 19.50
N TYR A 136 -1.27 -15.62 19.46
CA TYR A 136 -0.08 -14.90 19.00
C TYR A 136 0.12 -13.60 19.80
N LYS A 137 1.37 -13.13 19.89
CA LYS A 137 1.73 -11.93 20.64
C LYS A 137 1.85 -10.72 19.72
N VAL A 138 1.23 -9.60 20.10
CA VAL A 138 1.38 -8.29 19.44
C VAL A 138 1.72 -7.26 20.49
N ARG A 139 2.89 -6.60 20.38
CA ARG A 139 3.33 -5.52 21.30
C ARG A 139 3.17 -5.93 22.78
N ASN A 140 3.65 -7.11 23.14
CA ASN A 140 3.56 -7.74 24.47
C ASN A 140 2.14 -8.12 24.97
N ARG A 141 1.12 -8.02 24.11
CA ARG A 141 -0.24 -8.52 24.41
C ARG A 141 -0.46 -9.86 23.74
N GLU A 142 -0.98 -10.83 24.49
CA GLU A 142 -1.45 -12.10 23.94
C GLU A 142 -2.83 -11.88 23.31
N ILE A 143 -2.95 -12.21 22.02
CA ILE A 143 -4.22 -12.19 21.31
C ILE A 143 -4.62 -13.63 21.08
N ARG A 144 -5.83 -13.97 21.55
CA ARG A 144 -6.47 -15.26 21.33
C ARG A 144 -7.63 -15.08 20.37
N LEU A 145 -7.62 -15.81 19.28
CA LEU A 145 -8.67 -15.76 18.26
C LEU A 145 -9.24 -17.16 18.04
N PRO A 146 -10.57 -17.34 18.11
CA PRO A 146 -11.16 -18.65 17.86
C PRO A 146 -10.94 -19.03 16.39
N LEU A 147 -10.50 -20.26 16.17
CA LEU A 147 -10.26 -20.84 14.84
C LEU A 147 -11.49 -21.44 14.19
N TYR A 148 -12.59 -21.54 14.94
CA TYR A 148 -13.85 -22.08 14.49
C TYR A 148 -15.00 -21.13 14.76
N SER A 149 -16.07 -21.29 14.00
CA SER A 149 -17.40 -20.75 14.26
C SER A 149 -18.40 -21.90 14.31
N GLU A 150 -19.35 -21.85 15.23
CA GLU A 150 -20.40 -22.85 15.33
C GLU A 150 -21.60 -22.42 14.48
N SER A 151 -22.10 -23.33 13.65
CA SER A 151 -23.33 -23.13 12.87
C SER A 151 -24.59 -23.39 13.70
N LEU A 152 -25.77 -23.00 13.19
CA LEU A 152 -27.06 -23.32 13.83
C LEU A 152 -27.30 -24.83 14.01
N ALA A 153 -26.64 -25.68 13.23
CA ALA A 153 -26.70 -27.13 13.35
C ALA A 153 -25.59 -27.70 14.27
N HIS A 154 -24.97 -26.87 15.11
CA HIS A 154 -23.87 -27.23 16.02
C HIS A 154 -22.62 -27.80 15.34
N LYS A 155 -22.50 -27.64 14.02
CA LYS A 155 -21.27 -27.98 13.30
C LYS A 155 -20.21 -26.93 13.55
N LYS A 156 -19.02 -27.40 13.90
CA LYS A 156 -17.81 -26.61 14.08
C LYS A 156 -17.17 -26.32 12.71
N ILE A 157 -17.35 -25.10 12.21
CA ILE A 157 -16.87 -24.66 10.89
C ILE A 157 -15.50 -23.98 11.06
N PRO A 158 -14.42 -24.51 10.43
CA PRO A 158 -13.10 -23.90 10.52
C PRO A 158 -13.08 -22.56 9.77
N LYS A 159 -12.47 -21.53 10.37
CA LYS A 159 -12.23 -20.25 9.70
C LYS A 159 -11.17 -20.35 8.61
N LEU A 160 -10.27 -21.33 8.73
CA LEU A 160 -9.21 -21.63 7.78
C LEU A 160 -9.19 -23.12 7.53
N SER A 161 -9.37 -23.53 6.27
CA SER A 161 -9.29 -24.93 5.87
C SER A 161 -7.90 -25.23 5.32
N LEU A 162 -7.18 -26.14 5.98
CA LEU A 162 -5.88 -26.61 5.49
C LEU A 162 -6.06 -27.58 4.31
N PRO A 163 -5.18 -27.55 3.29
CA PRO A 163 -5.15 -28.59 2.28
C PRO A 163 -4.85 -29.98 2.89
N ARG A 164 -5.40 -31.02 2.27
CA ARG A 164 -5.22 -32.44 2.67
C ARG A 164 -4.26 -33.19 1.74
N PHE A 165 -3.29 -32.48 1.18
CA PHE A 165 -2.28 -33.09 0.31
C PHE A 165 -1.43 -34.09 1.09
N LYS A 166 -1.09 -35.19 0.42
CA LYS A 166 -0.14 -36.20 0.94
C LYS A 166 1.27 -35.98 0.40
N ASP A 167 1.37 -35.52 -0.85
CA ASP A 167 2.63 -35.26 -1.51
C ASP A 167 3.30 -33.99 -0.93
N PRO A 168 4.51 -34.09 -0.34
CA PRO A 168 5.24 -32.94 0.17
C PRO A 168 5.65 -31.93 -0.91
N GLY A 169 5.77 -32.35 -2.18
CA GLY A 169 6.01 -31.45 -3.31
C GLY A 169 4.82 -30.49 -3.53
N GLU A 170 3.59 -31.02 -3.52
CA GLU A 170 2.38 -30.18 -3.63
C GLU A 170 2.19 -29.29 -2.39
N ILE A 171 2.52 -29.77 -1.19
CA ILE A 171 2.49 -28.95 0.03
C ILE A 171 3.45 -27.77 -0.11
N TYR A 172 4.70 -28.02 -0.52
CA TYR A 172 5.69 -26.97 -0.70
C TYR A 172 5.27 -25.95 -1.77
N ARG A 173 4.79 -26.42 -2.93
CA ARG A 173 4.27 -25.55 -4.00
C ARG A 173 3.15 -24.65 -3.47
N TRP A 174 2.16 -25.24 -2.80
CA TRP A 174 1.05 -24.49 -2.20
C TRP A 174 1.52 -23.45 -1.18
N MET A 175 2.49 -23.80 -0.33
CA MET A 175 3.05 -22.86 0.66
C MET A 175 3.81 -21.69 0.01
N ARG A 176 4.42 -21.88 -1.16
CA ARG A 176 5.08 -20.78 -1.88
C ARG A 176 4.11 -19.97 -2.75
N GLU A 177 3.01 -20.53 -3.21
CA GLU A 177 2.10 -19.82 -4.11
C GLU A 177 0.89 -19.20 -3.42
N GLU A 178 0.31 -19.89 -2.44
CA GLU A 178 -1.01 -19.60 -1.89
C GLU A 178 -1.14 -19.88 -0.37
N ASN A 179 -0.05 -19.68 0.37
CA ASN A 179 0.01 -19.94 1.80
C ASN A 179 -1.15 -19.33 2.61
N LEU A 180 -1.28 -19.76 3.86
CA LEU A 180 -2.25 -19.23 4.81
C LEU A 180 -2.16 -17.70 4.94
N PRO A 181 -3.29 -17.02 5.24
CA PRO A 181 -3.26 -15.60 5.54
C PRO A 181 -2.23 -15.27 6.62
N GLY A 182 -1.50 -14.16 6.46
CA GLY A 182 -0.41 -13.74 7.37
C GLY A 182 0.94 -14.43 7.15
N TYR A 183 1.03 -15.36 6.20
CA TYR A 183 2.26 -16.00 5.74
C TYR A 183 2.59 -15.56 4.31
N PHE A 184 3.87 -15.44 4.01
CA PHE A 184 4.34 -15.14 2.66
C PHE A 184 3.89 -16.23 1.67
N PRO A 185 3.47 -15.89 0.42
CA PRO A 185 3.44 -14.55 -0.19
C PRO A 185 2.10 -13.80 0.00
N PHE A 186 1.40 -14.03 1.10
CA PHE A 186 0.20 -13.31 1.54
C PHE A 186 -0.98 -13.34 0.55
N THR A 187 -1.00 -14.30 -0.38
CA THR A 187 -2.04 -14.46 -1.40
C THR A 187 -3.44 -14.50 -0.78
N ALA A 188 -3.62 -15.25 0.31
CA ALA A 188 -4.89 -15.39 1.01
C ALA A 188 -5.21 -14.23 1.99
N GLY A 189 -4.27 -13.30 2.21
CA GLY A 189 -4.44 -12.12 3.06
C GLY A 189 -3.18 -11.80 3.87
N VAL A 190 -3.01 -10.53 4.24
CA VAL A 190 -1.82 -10.06 4.98
C VAL A 190 -1.91 -10.26 6.50
N PHE A 191 -3.09 -10.53 7.03
CA PHE A 191 -3.33 -10.80 8.45
C PHE A 191 -3.73 -12.26 8.66
N PRO A 192 -3.31 -12.91 9.76
CA PRO A 192 -3.67 -14.30 10.05
C PRO A 192 -5.17 -14.58 10.08
N LEU A 193 -5.94 -13.65 10.64
CA LEU A 193 -7.39 -13.69 10.70
C LEU A 193 -7.95 -12.27 10.51
N LYS A 194 -9.20 -12.18 10.06
CA LYS A 194 -9.93 -10.91 9.96
C LYS A 194 -10.09 -10.29 11.36
N ARG A 195 -10.09 -8.95 11.44
CA ARG A 195 -10.33 -8.23 12.71
C ARG A 195 -11.73 -8.52 13.24
N LYS A 196 -11.86 -8.62 14.56
CA LYS A 196 -13.15 -8.67 15.27
C LYS A 196 -13.52 -7.24 15.67
N GLY A 197 -14.75 -6.81 15.41
CA GLY A 197 -15.28 -5.50 15.84
C GLY A 197 -14.91 -4.29 14.96
N GLU A 198 -13.97 -4.42 14.02
CA GLU A 198 -13.67 -3.38 13.02
C GLU A 198 -13.94 -3.96 11.63
N ASP A 199 -15.18 -3.80 11.17
CA ASP A 199 -15.58 -4.15 9.81
C ASP A 199 -14.75 -3.33 8.79
N PRO A 200 -14.31 -3.91 7.66
CA PRO A 200 -13.62 -3.15 6.61
C PRO A 200 -14.43 -1.97 6.05
N THR A 201 -15.75 -1.98 6.23
CA THR A 201 -16.68 -0.94 5.76
C THR A 201 -16.16 0.45 6.09
N ARG A 202 -16.09 1.28 5.05
CA ARG A 202 -15.70 2.69 5.13
C ARG A 202 -16.73 3.47 4.33
N MET A 203 -17.43 4.40 4.99
CA MET A 203 -18.56 5.08 4.37
C MET A 203 -18.08 6.34 3.64
N PHE A 204 -18.33 6.40 2.32
CA PHE A 204 -18.02 7.53 1.46
C PHE A 204 -19.09 8.61 1.59
N ALA A 205 -18.69 9.83 1.96
CA ALA A 205 -19.60 10.95 2.12
C ALA A 205 -18.93 12.30 1.78
N GLY A 206 -19.74 13.20 1.25
CA GLY A 206 -19.37 14.58 0.93
C GLY A 206 -20.51 15.22 0.16
N GLU A 207 -21.16 16.21 0.76
CA GLU A 207 -22.20 17.00 0.11
C GLU A 207 -22.34 18.38 0.77
N GLY A 208 -22.42 19.43 -0.03
CA GLY A 208 -22.65 20.78 0.45
C GLY A 208 -21.48 21.34 1.25
N ASP A 209 -21.80 21.95 2.40
CA ASP A 209 -20.85 22.58 3.29
C ASP A 209 -20.25 21.59 4.31
N PRO A 210 -19.17 22.00 5.02
CA PRO A 210 -18.53 21.14 6.02
C PRO A 210 -19.48 20.63 7.11
N ALA A 211 -20.39 21.50 7.58
CA ALA A 211 -21.33 21.14 8.64
C ALA A 211 -22.33 20.07 8.21
N ARG A 212 -22.83 20.12 6.96
CA ARG A 212 -23.71 19.08 6.41
C ARG A 212 -23.00 17.75 6.27
N THR A 213 -21.77 17.75 5.75
CA THR A 213 -20.99 16.53 5.62
C THR A 213 -20.61 15.96 7.00
N ASN A 214 -20.29 16.80 7.98
CA ASN A 214 -20.07 16.37 9.37
C ASN A 214 -21.30 15.67 9.97
N ARG A 215 -22.51 16.22 9.79
CA ARG A 215 -23.77 15.58 10.21
C ARG A 215 -23.93 14.20 9.56
N ARG A 216 -23.57 14.07 8.27
CA ARG A 216 -23.60 12.78 7.58
C ARG A 216 -22.58 11.80 8.15
N PHE A 217 -21.35 12.23 8.45
CA PHE A 217 -20.37 11.36 9.09
C PHE A 217 -20.85 10.87 10.46
N LYS A 218 -21.44 11.75 11.27
CA LYS A 218 -22.01 11.38 12.59
C LYS A 218 -23.11 10.32 12.43
N LEU A 219 -24.05 10.53 11.50
CA LEU A 219 -25.12 9.57 11.18
C LEU A 219 -24.57 8.20 10.72
N LEU A 220 -23.69 8.19 9.72
CA LEU A 220 -23.20 6.94 9.12
C LEU A 220 -22.32 6.12 10.04
N SER A 221 -21.71 6.77 11.04
CA SER A 221 -20.79 6.11 11.97
C SER A 221 -21.39 5.88 13.36
N GLU A 222 -22.61 6.33 13.63
CA GLU A 222 -23.24 6.34 14.97
C GLU A 222 -23.13 4.99 15.68
N ASN A 223 -23.57 3.92 15.01
CA ASN A 223 -23.65 2.56 15.56
C ASN A 223 -22.34 1.76 15.51
N TYR A 224 -21.24 2.36 15.03
CA TYR A 224 -19.95 1.70 14.92
C TYR A 224 -18.98 2.19 16.00
N GLU A 225 -18.34 1.27 16.72
CA GLU A 225 -17.28 1.60 17.66
C GLU A 225 -16.06 2.20 16.94
N ALA A 226 -15.71 1.66 15.77
CA ALA A 226 -14.64 2.19 14.92
C ALA A 226 -15.19 3.23 13.92
N LYS A 227 -14.70 4.47 13.99
CA LYS A 227 -15.12 5.55 13.09
C LYS A 227 -14.19 5.61 11.87
N ARG A 228 -14.62 5.01 10.75
CA ARG A 228 -13.86 4.95 9.48
C ARG A 228 -14.51 5.85 8.44
N LEU A 229 -14.05 7.09 8.36
CA LEU A 229 -14.63 8.13 7.50
C LEU A 229 -13.97 8.12 6.11
N SER A 230 -14.72 8.39 5.05
CA SER A 230 -14.16 8.67 3.72
C SER A 230 -14.78 9.91 3.11
N THR A 231 -13.94 10.89 2.81
CA THR A 231 -14.34 12.23 2.39
C THR A 231 -14.27 12.38 0.88
N ALA A 232 -15.37 12.82 0.29
CA ALA A 232 -15.48 13.25 -1.11
C ALA A 232 -15.50 14.78 -1.18
N PHE A 233 -14.60 15.40 -1.95
CA PHE A 233 -14.56 16.85 -2.13
C PHE A 233 -15.28 17.26 -3.41
N ASP A 234 -15.84 18.47 -3.41
CA ASP A 234 -16.47 19.01 -4.62
C ASP A 234 -15.44 19.31 -5.72
N SER A 235 -15.90 19.58 -6.94
CA SER A 235 -14.98 19.85 -8.04
C SER A 235 -14.13 21.11 -7.82
N VAL A 236 -14.60 22.08 -7.04
CA VAL A 236 -13.87 23.35 -6.83
C VAL A 236 -12.64 23.09 -5.95
N THR A 237 -12.83 22.38 -4.83
CA THR A 237 -11.75 21.91 -3.97
C THR A 237 -10.85 20.90 -4.68
N LEU A 238 -11.39 19.97 -5.48
CA LEU A 238 -10.58 18.97 -6.21
C LEU A 238 -9.56 19.62 -7.15
N TYR A 239 -9.88 20.80 -7.70
CA TYR A 239 -8.99 21.59 -8.57
C TYR A 239 -8.22 22.69 -7.83
N GLY A 240 -8.26 22.71 -6.49
CA GLY A 240 -7.49 23.65 -5.67
C GLY A 240 -7.92 25.11 -5.84
N CYS A 241 -9.19 25.34 -6.17
CA CYS A 241 -9.77 26.67 -6.32
C CYS A 241 -10.59 27.05 -5.09
N ASP A 242 -10.70 28.35 -4.82
CA ASP A 242 -11.64 28.89 -3.84
C ASP A 242 -13.04 29.05 -4.48
N PRO A 243 -14.13 28.98 -3.68
CA PRO A 243 -15.48 29.25 -4.17
C PRO A 243 -15.63 30.72 -4.60
N GLU A 244 -16.20 30.93 -5.79
CA GLU A 244 -16.40 32.26 -6.38
C GLU A 244 -17.85 32.48 -6.81
N LYS A 245 -18.26 33.75 -6.93
CA LYS A 245 -19.58 34.13 -7.50
C LYS A 245 -19.68 33.92 -9.02
N ARG A 246 -18.54 33.74 -9.70
CA ARG A 246 -18.50 33.50 -11.14
C ARG A 246 -19.30 32.23 -11.45
N PRO A 247 -20.26 32.24 -12.40
CA PRO A 247 -21.15 31.11 -12.66
C PRO A 247 -20.44 29.78 -12.92
N ASP A 248 -19.29 29.80 -13.59
CA ASP A 248 -18.47 28.62 -13.88
C ASP A 248 -18.02 27.86 -12.62
N VAL A 249 -17.88 28.58 -11.50
CA VAL A 249 -17.48 28.05 -10.19
C VAL A 249 -18.70 27.88 -9.30
N TYR A 250 -19.51 28.93 -9.15
CA TYR A 250 -20.63 29.00 -8.20
C TYR A 250 -21.59 27.82 -8.32
N GLY A 251 -21.94 27.43 -9.55
CA GLY A 251 -22.87 26.32 -9.79
C GLY A 251 -22.32 24.93 -9.39
N LYS A 252 -21.02 24.84 -9.07
CA LYS A 252 -20.35 23.58 -8.72
C LYS A 252 -20.01 23.48 -7.23
N VAL A 253 -20.04 24.59 -6.49
CA VAL A 253 -19.66 24.65 -5.07
C VAL A 253 -20.59 23.74 -4.25
N GLY A 254 -20.00 22.78 -3.52
CA GLY A 254 -20.70 21.81 -2.68
C GLY A 254 -21.50 20.75 -3.45
N THR A 255 -21.34 20.68 -4.78
CA THR A 255 -21.96 19.64 -5.61
C THR A 255 -21.02 18.44 -5.74
N SER A 256 -21.57 17.23 -5.69
CA SER A 256 -20.81 15.97 -5.81
C SER A 256 -19.69 15.78 -4.76
N GLY A 257 -19.68 16.58 -3.70
CA GLY A 257 -18.68 16.54 -2.65
C GLY A 257 -18.83 17.71 -1.68
N VAL A 258 -18.01 17.72 -0.63
CA VAL A 258 -17.94 18.83 0.32
C VAL A 258 -17.03 19.94 -0.19
N SER A 259 -17.46 21.20 -0.08
CA SER A 259 -16.64 22.38 -0.39
C SER A 259 -15.75 22.71 0.80
N ILE A 260 -14.43 22.68 0.59
CA ILE A 260 -13.39 23.05 1.57
C ILE A 260 -12.41 24.01 0.92
N CYS A 261 -12.26 25.22 1.47
CA CYS A 261 -11.25 26.19 1.01
C CYS A 261 -10.35 26.71 2.13
N THR A 262 -10.71 26.47 3.40
CA THR A 262 -9.91 26.94 4.55
C THR A 262 -9.62 25.82 5.55
N LEU A 263 -8.65 26.08 6.44
CA LEU A 263 -8.39 25.20 7.60
C LEU A 263 -9.62 25.10 8.52
N ASP A 264 -10.37 26.19 8.70
CA ASP A 264 -11.53 26.20 9.59
C ASP A 264 -12.66 25.31 9.05
N ASP A 265 -12.81 25.22 7.73
CA ASP A 265 -13.73 24.27 7.11
C ASP A 265 -13.36 22.81 7.44
N VAL A 266 -12.07 22.47 7.45
CA VAL A 266 -11.59 21.13 7.83
C VAL A 266 -11.86 20.84 9.32
N LYS A 267 -11.73 21.86 10.18
CA LYS A 267 -12.10 21.75 11.61
C LYS A 267 -13.59 21.44 11.78
N VAL A 268 -14.47 22.17 11.07
CA VAL A 268 -15.92 21.92 11.10
C VAL A 268 -16.25 20.54 10.53
N LEU A 269 -15.59 20.13 9.45
CA LEU A 269 -15.83 18.85 8.79
C LEU A 269 -15.60 17.66 9.73
N TYR A 270 -14.54 17.70 10.54
CA TYR A 270 -14.17 16.61 11.45
C TYR A 270 -14.50 16.87 12.93
N ASP A 271 -15.29 17.90 13.22
CA ASP A 271 -15.75 18.20 14.58
C ASP A 271 -16.48 16.99 15.21
N GLY A 272 -16.21 16.75 16.50
CA GLY A 272 -16.75 15.62 17.26
C GLY A 272 -16.08 14.26 16.99
N PHE A 273 -15.10 14.20 16.08
CA PHE A 273 -14.26 13.01 15.87
C PHE A 273 -12.85 13.23 16.41
N ASP A 274 -12.44 12.40 17.37
CA ASP A 274 -11.06 12.43 17.87
C ASP A 274 -10.09 11.85 16.83
N LEU A 275 -9.33 12.70 16.15
CA LEU A 275 -8.46 12.28 15.04
C LEU A 275 -7.19 11.54 15.49
N CYS A 276 -6.87 11.57 16.79
CA CYS A 276 -5.78 10.77 17.37
C CYS A 276 -6.28 9.48 18.04
N ALA A 277 -7.59 9.24 18.10
CA ALA A 277 -8.12 8.04 18.71
C ALA A 277 -7.75 6.79 17.88
N PRO A 278 -7.35 5.68 18.54
CA PRO A 278 -6.87 4.50 17.84
C PRO A 278 -7.95 3.79 17.04
N ASN A 279 -9.24 4.04 17.27
CA ASN A 279 -10.37 3.47 16.54
C ASN A 279 -10.91 4.41 15.44
N ASN A 280 -10.32 5.59 15.27
CA ASN A 280 -10.72 6.55 14.25
C ASN A 280 -9.73 6.54 13.09
N SER A 281 -10.23 6.65 11.86
CA SER A 281 -9.38 6.86 10.69
C SER A 281 -10.11 7.60 9.57
N VAL A 282 -9.45 8.58 8.98
CA VAL A 282 -10.02 9.42 7.91
C VAL A 282 -9.35 9.12 6.59
N SER A 283 -10.13 8.86 5.54
CA SER A 283 -9.64 8.76 4.17
C SER A 283 -10.11 9.98 3.38
N MET A 284 -9.22 10.64 2.66
CA MET A 284 -9.52 11.84 1.87
C MET A 284 -9.20 11.59 0.39
N THR A 285 -10.23 11.59 -0.45
CA THR A 285 -10.11 11.38 -1.90
C THR A 285 -9.78 12.69 -2.60
N ILE A 286 -8.51 13.10 -2.54
CA ILE A 286 -7.97 14.34 -3.11
C ILE A 286 -6.63 14.02 -3.81
N ASN A 287 -6.37 14.65 -4.96
CA ASN A 287 -5.18 14.37 -5.78
C ASN A 287 -4.34 15.62 -6.04
N GLY A 288 -4.72 16.49 -6.98
CA GLY A 288 -3.96 17.69 -7.35
C GLY A 288 -3.51 18.55 -6.15
N PRO A 289 -4.43 19.07 -5.33
CA PRO A 289 -4.11 19.86 -4.15
C PRO A 289 -3.95 19.01 -2.87
N ALA A 290 -3.69 17.70 -2.99
CA ALA A 290 -3.53 16.81 -1.84
C ALA A 290 -2.50 17.27 -0.80
N PRO A 291 -1.32 17.84 -1.18
CA PRO A 291 -0.38 18.36 -0.18
C PRO A 291 -0.97 19.47 0.69
N ILE A 292 -1.78 20.35 0.10
CA ILE A 292 -2.43 21.47 0.78
C ILE A 292 -3.52 20.95 1.73
N MET A 293 -4.39 20.06 1.23
CA MET A 293 -5.45 19.45 2.04
C MET A 293 -4.87 18.63 3.20
N LEU A 294 -3.77 17.90 2.95
CA LEU A 294 -3.07 17.15 4.00
C LEU A 294 -2.50 18.09 5.07
N ALA A 295 -1.91 19.22 4.66
CA ALA A 295 -1.43 20.21 5.62
C ALA A 295 -2.57 20.78 6.47
N MET A 296 -3.72 21.11 5.86
CA MET A 296 -4.91 21.55 6.61
C MET A 296 -5.37 20.47 7.60
N PHE A 297 -5.51 19.22 7.14
CA PHE A 297 -5.90 18.10 7.99
C PHE A 297 -4.95 17.86 9.17
N LEU A 298 -3.63 17.85 8.94
CA LEU A 298 -2.66 17.66 10.01
C LEU A 298 -2.69 18.82 11.02
N ASN A 299 -2.94 20.06 10.58
CA ASN A 299 -3.16 21.18 11.50
C ASN A 299 -4.44 20.98 12.31
N THR A 300 -5.55 20.55 11.71
CA THR A 300 -6.77 20.19 12.46
C THR A 300 -6.51 19.14 13.53
N VAL A 301 -5.70 18.12 13.23
CA VAL A 301 -5.33 17.07 14.20
C VAL A 301 -4.54 17.65 15.36
N ILE A 302 -3.56 18.52 15.07
CA ILE A 302 -2.72 19.18 16.09
C ILE A 302 -3.59 20.09 16.96
N ASP A 303 -4.42 20.93 16.35
CA ASP A 303 -5.30 21.88 17.03
C ASP A 303 -6.28 21.16 17.96
N GLN A 304 -6.86 20.02 17.55
CA GLN A 304 -7.69 19.20 18.44
C GLN A 304 -6.96 18.76 19.72
N GLN A 305 -5.67 18.41 19.63
CA GLN A 305 -4.90 18.00 20.81
C GLN A 305 -4.46 19.19 21.67
N VAL A 306 -4.17 20.34 21.03
CA VAL A 306 -3.90 21.59 21.75
C VAL A 306 -5.14 22.05 22.51
N GLU A 307 -6.31 22.07 21.88
CA GLU A 307 -7.57 22.41 22.55
C GLU A 307 -7.88 21.47 23.72
N LYS A 308 -7.64 20.16 23.56
CA LYS A 308 -7.77 19.19 24.66
C LYS A 308 -6.81 19.50 25.80
N PHE A 309 -5.57 19.88 25.50
CA PHE A 309 -4.60 20.29 26.51
C PHE A 309 -5.06 21.56 27.22
N THR A 310 -5.44 22.60 26.48
CA THR A 310 -5.88 23.89 27.04
C THR A 310 -7.13 23.72 27.91
N LYS A 311 -8.12 22.93 27.46
CA LYS A 311 -9.33 22.62 28.25
C LYS A 311 -9.02 21.85 29.54
N LYS A 312 -8.03 20.94 29.52
CA LYS A 312 -7.65 20.13 30.69
C LYS A 312 -6.79 20.90 31.70
N ASN A 313 -5.95 21.81 31.24
CA ASN A 313 -4.97 22.52 32.07
C ASN A 313 -5.31 23.99 32.32
N GLU A 314 -6.40 24.48 31.72
CA GLU A 314 -6.89 25.88 31.80
C GLU A 314 -5.83 26.92 31.41
N LYS A 315 -4.89 26.54 30.54
CA LYS A 315 -3.82 27.41 30.03
C LYS A 315 -3.30 26.95 28.68
N GLU A 316 -2.75 27.87 27.91
CA GLU A 316 -2.07 27.56 26.65
C GLU A 316 -0.78 26.76 26.91
N PRO A 317 -0.42 25.82 26.01
CA PRO A 317 0.84 25.10 26.11
C PRO A 317 2.02 26.06 25.89
N SER A 318 3.10 25.87 26.65
CA SER A 318 4.38 26.49 26.32
C SER A 318 4.89 26.00 24.96
N SER A 319 5.89 26.68 24.38
CA SER A 319 6.47 26.27 23.09
C SER A 319 6.96 24.81 23.09
N GLU A 320 7.56 24.36 24.19
CA GLU A 320 8.01 22.97 24.33
C GLU A 320 6.82 21.99 24.43
N GLN A 321 5.80 22.34 25.22
CA GLN A 321 4.59 21.54 25.33
C GLN A 321 3.85 21.42 23.99
N TYR A 322 3.77 22.52 23.22
CA TYR A 322 3.20 22.53 21.89
C TYR A 322 3.94 21.59 20.95
N GLN A 323 5.27 21.62 20.93
CA GLN A 323 6.06 20.69 20.09
C GLN A 323 5.82 19.22 20.48
N ASN A 324 5.71 18.93 21.78
CA ASN A 324 5.41 17.58 22.25
C ASN A 324 4.00 17.13 21.84
N ILE A 325 3.00 18.00 21.97
CA ILE A 325 1.62 17.75 21.51
C ILE A 325 1.60 17.49 20.00
N ARG A 326 2.28 18.34 19.22
CA ARG A 326 2.38 18.22 17.76
C ARG A 326 3.01 16.89 17.34
N ASN A 327 4.16 16.54 17.92
CA ASN A 327 4.85 15.28 17.62
C ASN A 327 3.99 14.06 18.00
N HIS A 328 3.29 14.13 19.14
CA HIS A 328 2.36 13.09 19.55
C HIS A 328 1.21 12.96 18.54
N ALA A 329 0.56 14.06 18.18
CA ALA A 329 -0.55 14.10 17.23
C ALA A 329 -0.17 13.49 15.88
N LEU A 330 0.96 13.91 15.31
CA LEU A 330 1.52 13.39 14.06
C LEU A 330 1.84 11.88 14.12
N SER A 331 2.29 11.38 15.28
CA SER A 331 2.58 9.95 15.45
C SER A 331 1.33 9.08 15.61
N GLN A 332 0.24 9.64 16.15
CA GLN A 332 -1.00 8.90 16.46
C GLN A 332 -2.03 8.97 15.33
N VAL A 333 -2.02 10.03 14.52
CA VAL A 333 -3.01 10.24 13.47
C VAL A 333 -3.12 9.04 12.53
N ARG A 334 -4.35 8.62 12.26
CA ARG A 334 -4.67 7.49 11.38
C ARG A 334 -5.48 7.96 10.20
N GLY A 335 -5.05 7.60 9.00
CA GLY A 335 -5.78 7.97 7.80
C GLY A 335 -5.06 7.70 6.51
N THR A 336 -5.65 8.14 5.41
CA THR A 336 -5.14 7.99 4.05
C THR A 336 -5.46 9.24 3.26
N VAL A 337 -4.48 9.79 2.58
CA VAL A 337 -4.72 10.71 1.46
C VAL A 337 -4.54 9.94 0.16
N GLN A 338 -5.41 10.16 -0.84
CA GLN A 338 -5.33 9.40 -2.08
C GLN A 338 -4.07 9.75 -2.88
N ALA A 339 -3.95 11.00 -3.33
CA ALA A 339 -2.70 11.61 -3.81
C ALA A 339 -1.88 10.79 -4.83
N ASP A 340 -2.52 9.90 -5.59
CA ASP A 340 -1.87 9.14 -6.67
C ASP A 340 -1.95 9.98 -7.95
N ILE A 341 -0.83 10.62 -8.27
CA ILE A 341 -0.67 11.53 -9.41
C ILE A 341 -0.52 10.75 -10.72
N LEU A 342 0.01 9.52 -10.68
CA LEU A 342 0.22 8.74 -11.89
C LEU A 342 -1.11 8.30 -12.50
N LYS A 343 -2.10 7.95 -11.68
CA LYS A 343 -3.45 7.68 -12.19
C LYS A 343 -4.19 8.92 -12.71
N GLU A 344 -3.79 10.13 -12.30
CA GLU A 344 -4.44 11.35 -12.77
C GLU A 344 -4.25 11.54 -14.26
N ASP A 345 -3.02 11.33 -14.73
CA ASP A 345 -2.68 11.40 -16.14
C ASP A 345 -3.28 10.22 -16.94
N GLN A 346 -3.38 9.05 -16.30
CA GLN A 346 -3.83 7.82 -16.97
C GLN A 346 -5.36 7.64 -17.03
N GLY A 347 -6.13 8.18 -16.07
CA GLY A 347 -7.55 7.86 -15.96
C GLY A 347 -8.46 8.93 -15.35
N GLN A 348 -8.02 9.70 -14.34
CA GLN A 348 -8.93 10.59 -13.60
C GLN A 348 -8.96 12.05 -14.08
N ASN A 349 -7.89 12.55 -14.70
CA ASN A 349 -7.80 13.89 -15.29
C ASN A 349 -8.04 15.07 -14.31
N THR A 350 -7.63 14.95 -13.03
CA THR A 350 -7.69 16.05 -12.03
C THR A 350 -6.30 16.57 -11.62
N CYS A 351 -5.26 16.34 -12.44
CA CYS A 351 -3.94 16.91 -12.20
C CYS A 351 -3.92 18.41 -12.55
N ILE A 352 -3.61 19.26 -11.57
CA ILE A 352 -3.55 20.73 -11.74
C ILE A 352 -2.11 21.27 -11.85
N PHE A 353 -1.12 20.42 -11.60
CA PHE A 353 0.30 20.75 -11.69
C PHE A 353 0.96 19.90 -12.77
N SER A 354 2.19 20.26 -13.18
CA SER A 354 2.97 19.34 -14.00
C SER A 354 3.25 18.05 -13.21
N THR A 355 3.20 16.91 -13.88
CA THR A 355 3.42 15.58 -13.26
C THR A 355 4.73 15.54 -12.48
N ALA A 356 5.79 16.16 -13.00
CA ALA A 356 7.08 16.24 -12.32
C ALA A 356 7.03 17.03 -11.00
N PHE A 357 6.33 18.16 -10.99
CA PHE A 357 6.17 18.97 -9.77
C PHE A 357 5.27 18.27 -8.74
N ALA A 358 4.18 17.65 -9.20
CA ALA A 358 3.27 16.91 -8.35
C ALA A 358 3.98 15.71 -7.70
N LEU A 359 4.75 14.91 -8.45
CA LEU A 359 5.57 13.84 -7.90
C LEU A 359 6.63 14.35 -6.92
N LYS A 360 7.25 15.50 -7.20
CA LYS A 360 8.18 16.16 -6.27
C LYS A 360 7.51 16.46 -4.93
N MET A 361 6.30 17.03 -4.93
CA MET A 361 5.54 17.25 -3.69
C MET A 361 5.19 15.95 -2.97
N MET A 362 4.84 14.89 -3.70
CA MET A 362 4.59 13.57 -3.11
C MET A 362 5.82 12.99 -2.41
N GLY A 363 7.00 13.18 -2.98
CA GLY A 363 8.25 12.83 -2.31
C GLY A 363 8.51 13.69 -1.08
N ASP A 364 8.25 15.00 -1.13
CA ASP A 364 8.44 15.90 0.02
C ASP A 364 7.52 15.51 1.20
N ILE A 365 6.27 15.12 0.92
CA ILE A 365 5.33 14.58 1.93
C ILE A 365 5.90 13.31 2.56
N GLN A 366 6.37 12.37 1.75
CA GLN A 366 6.87 11.09 2.26
C GLN A 366 8.14 11.29 3.09
N GLU A 367 9.04 12.19 2.69
CA GLU A 367 10.23 12.57 3.46
C GLU A 367 9.84 13.16 4.82
N TYR A 368 8.88 14.09 4.83
CA TYR A 368 8.34 14.67 6.05
C TYR A 368 7.72 13.60 6.97
N PHE A 369 7.01 12.60 6.40
CA PHE A 369 6.44 11.50 7.17
C PHE A 369 7.51 10.65 7.85
N VAL A 370 8.63 10.40 7.16
CA VAL A 370 9.77 9.67 7.73
C VAL A 370 10.41 10.50 8.85
N GLU A 371 10.71 11.78 8.58
CA GLU A 371 11.37 12.69 9.54
C GLU A 371 10.53 12.90 10.81
N LYS A 372 9.21 13.08 10.67
CA LYS A 372 8.28 13.32 11.79
C LYS A 372 7.61 12.05 12.32
N ASN A 373 8.07 10.88 11.89
CA ASN A 373 7.61 9.59 12.39
C ASN A 373 6.09 9.35 12.23
N VAL A 374 5.51 9.83 11.13
CA VAL A 374 4.09 9.65 10.76
C VAL A 374 3.89 8.23 10.20
N ARG A 375 3.70 7.26 11.10
CA ARG A 375 3.66 5.82 10.76
C ARG A 375 2.27 5.23 10.53
N ASN A 376 1.24 5.99 10.86
CA ASN A 376 -0.15 5.54 10.92
C ASN A 376 -1.02 6.19 9.84
N PHE A 377 -0.43 7.06 9.00
CA PHE A 377 -1.08 7.72 7.89
C PHE A 377 -0.47 7.26 6.57
N TYR A 378 -1.31 6.88 5.62
CA TYR A 378 -0.90 6.49 4.27
C TYR A 378 -0.76 7.76 3.42
N SER A 379 0.46 8.06 2.98
CA SER A 379 0.80 9.24 2.17
C SER A 379 0.29 9.15 0.73
N VAL A 380 0.04 7.93 0.25
CA VAL A 380 -0.50 7.66 -1.08
C VAL A 380 -1.40 6.42 -1.07
N SER A 381 -2.47 6.49 -1.84
CA SER A 381 -3.36 5.38 -2.17
C SER A 381 -3.31 5.13 -3.67
N ILE A 382 -2.42 4.21 -4.04
CA ILE A 382 -2.14 3.83 -5.42
C ILE A 382 -3.39 3.14 -5.98
N SER A 383 -4.04 3.78 -6.95
CA SER A 383 -5.44 3.51 -7.26
C SER A 383 -5.65 3.09 -8.71
N GLY A 384 -6.19 1.88 -8.89
CA GLY A 384 -6.73 1.39 -10.15
C GLY A 384 -8.19 1.73 -10.40
N TYR A 385 -8.95 2.12 -9.36
CA TYR A 385 -10.40 2.35 -9.49
C TYR A 385 -10.75 3.25 -10.68
N HIS A 386 -10.18 4.45 -10.72
CA HIS A 386 -10.46 5.43 -11.77
C HIS A 386 -10.00 4.99 -13.17
N ILE A 387 -8.91 4.21 -13.25
CA ILE A 387 -8.44 3.62 -14.50
C ILE A 387 -9.46 2.60 -15.02
N ALA A 388 -10.05 1.80 -14.12
CA ALA A 388 -11.11 0.86 -14.46
C ALA A 388 -12.40 1.56 -14.89
N GLU A 389 -12.84 2.58 -14.14
CA GLU A 389 -14.04 3.36 -14.46
C GLU A 389 -13.90 4.12 -15.79
N ALA A 390 -12.66 4.45 -16.20
CA ALA A 390 -12.38 5.00 -17.52
C ALA A 390 -12.49 3.97 -18.67
N GLY A 391 -12.71 2.69 -18.37
CA GLY A 391 -12.94 1.61 -19.33
C GLY A 391 -11.86 0.52 -19.37
N ALA A 392 -10.87 0.54 -18.47
CA ALA A 392 -9.85 -0.50 -18.43
C ALA A 392 -10.40 -1.83 -17.87
N ASN A 393 -10.12 -2.93 -18.57
CA ASN A 393 -10.41 -4.29 -18.08
C ASN A 393 -9.59 -4.60 -16.80
N PRO A 394 -9.97 -5.63 -16.01
CA PRO A 394 -9.28 -5.97 -14.75
C PRO A 394 -7.78 -6.23 -14.88
N ILE A 395 -7.30 -6.79 -15.99
CA ILE A 395 -5.88 -7.07 -16.21
C ILE A 395 -5.12 -5.75 -16.39
N THR A 396 -5.61 -4.87 -17.23
CA THR A 396 -5.02 -3.54 -17.47
C THR A 396 -5.06 -2.70 -16.19
N GLN A 397 -6.17 -2.70 -15.47
CA GLN A 397 -6.29 -2.03 -14.17
C GLN A 397 -5.19 -2.51 -13.21
N LEU A 398 -5.09 -3.82 -13.00
CA LEU A 398 -4.12 -4.40 -12.07
C LEU A 398 -2.69 -4.08 -12.48
N ALA A 399 -2.35 -4.25 -13.76
CA ALA A 399 -1.02 -4.01 -14.29
C ALA A 399 -0.60 -2.55 -14.10
N LEU A 400 -1.41 -1.59 -14.54
CA LEU A 400 -1.09 -0.17 -14.42
C LEU A 400 -1.00 0.27 -12.95
N THR A 401 -1.89 -0.22 -12.10
CA THR A 401 -1.88 0.13 -10.65
C THR A 401 -0.60 -0.37 -9.98
N LEU A 402 -0.19 -1.61 -10.22
CA LEU A 402 1.05 -2.15 -9.66
C LEU A 402 2.27 -1.45 -10.26
N SER A 403 2.26 -1.14 -11.56
CA SER A 403 3.31 -0.35 -12.21
C SER A 403 3.45 1.04 -11.58
N ASN A 404 2.35 1.73 -11.29
CA ASN A 404 2.36 3.01 -10.59
C ASN A 404 2.93 2.84 -9.17
N GLY A 405 2.54 1.79 -8.46
CA GLY A 405 3.08 1.48 -7.13
C GLY A 405 4.58 1.24 -7.13
N PHE A 406 5.10 0.47 -8.09
CA PHE A 406 6.55 0.27 -8.24
C PHE A 406 7.28 1.53 -8.70
N THR A 407 6.64 2.40 -9.51
CA THR A 407 7.19 3.72 -9.84
C THR A 407 7.41 4.54 -8.57
N TYR A 408 6.44 4.56 -7.64
CA TYR A 408 6.61 5.25 -6.36
C TYR A 408 7.73 4.64 -5.51
N VAL A 409 7.87 3.31 -5.50
CA VAL A 409 9.00 2.64 -4.81
C VAL A 409 10.34 3.10 -5.38
N GLU A 410 10.53 3.02 -6.71
CA GLU A 410 11.76 3.46 -7.36
C GLU A 410 12.03 4.95 -7.16
N TYR A 411 10.99 5.79 -7.19
CA TYR A 411 11.13 7.22 -6.96
C TYR A 411 11.56 7.55 -5.52
N TYR A 412 10.98 6.91 -4.52
CA TYR A 412 11.38 7.15 -3.13
C TYR A 412 12.77 6.58 -2.83
N LEU A 413 13.15 5.47 -3.47
CA LEU A 413 14.52 4.95 -3.42
C LEU A 413 15.51 5.91 -4.09
N SER A 414 15.17 6.53 -5.22
CA SER A 414 16.04 7.51 -5.90
C SER A 414 16.23 8.79 -5.09
N ARG A 415 15.30 9.09 -4.17
CA ARG A 415 15.43 10.14 -3.14
C ARG A 415 16.24 9.73 -1.91
N GLY A 416 16.75 8.50 -1.86
CA GLY A 416 17.55 7.99 -0.74
C GLY A 416 16.75 7.57 0.49
N MET A 417 15.43 7.40 0.37
CA MET A 417 14.61 6.94 1.49
C MET A 417 14.76 5.43 1.69
N PRO A 418 14.99 4.93 2.92
CA PRO A 418 15.01 3.50 3.18
C PRO A 418 13.65 2.86 2.89
N LEU A 419 13.62 1.73 2.16
CA LEU A 419 12.38 1.08 1.72
C LEU A 419 11.38 0.82 2.86
N ASP A 420 11.87 0.31 3.99
CA ASP A 420 11.03 -0.03 5.14
C ASP A 420 10.50 1.18 5.92
N SER A 421 10.97 2.39 5.60
CA SER A 421 10.45 3.63 6.16
C SER A 421 9.15 4.10 5.50
N PHE A 422 8.93 3.76 4.22
CA PHE A 422 7.75 4.18 3.45
C PHE A 422 6.90 3.02 2.92
N GLY A 423 7.49 1.85 2.63
CA GLY A 423 6.80 0.68 2.07
C GLY A 423 5.53 0.30 2.84
N PRO A 424 5.54 0.27 4.19
CA PRO A 424 4.35 -0.02 4.98
C PRO A 424 3.22 1.03 4.95
N ASN A 425 3.51 2.22 4.42
CA ASN A 425 2.61 3.37 4.29
C ASN A 425 2.06 3.52 2.86
N LEU A 426 2.35 2.57 1.97
CA LEU A 426 1.67 2.46 0.67
C LEU A 426 0.34 1.72 0.86
N SER A 427 -0.74 2.30 0.36
CA SER A 427 -2.06 1.66 0.30
C SER A 427 -2.51 1.51 -1.15
N PHE A 428 -3.40 0.56 -1.40
CA PHE A 428 -3.91 0.29 -2.75
C PHE A 428 -5.43 0.39 -2.81
N PHE A 429 -5.95 0.78 -3.97
CA PHE A 429 -7.39 0.86 -4.21
C PHE A 429 -7.76 0.31 -5.59
N PHE A 430 -8.56 -0.76 -5.63
CA PHE A 430 -9.01 -1.42 -6.85
C PHE A 430 -10.53 -1.30 -7.00
N SER A 431 -11.00 -1.28 -8.26
CA SER A 431 -12.41 -1.53 -8.59
C SER A 431 -12.66 -3.04 -8.72
N ASN A 432 -13.90 -3.45 -8.46
CA ASN A 432 -14.39 -4.80 -8.73
C ASN A 432 -15.63 -4.70 -9.62
N GLY A 433 -15.57 -5.36 -10.78
CA GLY A 433 -16.67 -5.49 -11.73
C GLY A 433 -17.14 -6.93 -11.89
N MET A 434 -17.68 -7.25 -13.06
CA MET A 434 -18.31 -8.54 -13.36
C MET A 434 -17.38 -9.54 -14.05
N ASP A 435 -16.28 -9.08 -14.65
CA ASP A 435 -15.29 -9.94 -15.31
C ASP A 435 -14.68 -10.98 -14.34
N PRO A 436 -14.42 -12.22 -14.78
CA PRO A 436 -13.95 -13.30 -13.91
C PRO A 436 -12.68 -12.97 -13.11
N GLU A 437 -11.76 -12.19 -13.67
CA GLU A 437 -10.48 -11.82 -13.06
C GLU A 437 -10.65 -11.01 -11.77
N TYR A 438 -11.77 -10.29 -11.59
CA TYR A 438 -12.06 -9.55 -10.36
C TYR A 438 -12.16 -10.47 -9.13
N THR A 439 -12.50 -11.76 -9.33
CA THR A 439 -12.53 -12.74 -8.22
C THR A 439 -11.16 -13.01 -7.61
N VAL A 440 -10.07 -12.75 -8.34
CA VAL A 440 -8.69 -13.03 -7.91
C VAL A 440 -7.79 -11.80 -7.88
N ILE A 441 -8.21 -10.65 -8.39
CA ILE A 441 -7.39 -9.44 -8.56
C ILE A 441 -6.56 -9.10 -7.32
N GLY A 442 -7.19 -9.08 -6.13
CA GLY A 442 -6.51 -8.76 -4.88
C GLY A 442 -5.51 -9.84 -4.43
N ARG A 443 -5.75 -11.10 -4.77
CA ARG A 443 -4.85 -12.24 -4.45
C ARG A 443 -3.59 -12.16 -5.32
N VAL A 444 -3.78 -11.87 -6.60
CA VAL A 444 -2.70 -11.68 -7.58
C VAL A 444 -1.87 -10.44 -7.23
N ALA A 445 -2.53 -9.32 -6.91
CA ALA A 445 -1.86 -8.09 -6.48
C ALA A 445 -0.93 -8.32 -5.28
N ARG A 446 -1.45 -9.00 -4.24
CA ARG A 446 -0.66 -9.34 -3.05
C ARG A 446 0.55 -10.20 -3.40
N ARG A 447 0.37 -11.29 -4.16
CA ARG A 447 1.50 -12.19 -4.50
C ARG A 447 2.58 -11.48 -5.31
N ILE A 448 2.18 -10.71 -6.34
CA ILE A 448 3.12 -9.93 -7.16
C ILE A 448 3.92 -8.98 -6.28
N TRP A 449 3.23 -8.19 -5.46
CA TRP A 449 3.86 -7.23 -4.57
C TRP A 449 4.79 -7.91 -3.57
N SER A 450 4.33 -8.94 -2.86
CA SER A 450 5.11 -9.60 -1.82
C SER A 450 6.38 -10.24 -2.36
N VAL A 451 6.29 -10.96 -3.49
CA VAL A 451 7.46 -11.59 -4.13
C VAL A 451 8.42 -10.52 -4.64
N ALA A 452 7.94 -9.48 -5.33
CA ALA A 452 8.80 -8.40 -5.79
C ALA A 452 9.51 -7.70 -4.61
N MET A 453 8.77 -7.31 -3.58
CA MET A 453 9.32 -6.63 -2.41
C MET A 453 10.36 -7.49 -1.68
N ARG A 454 10.16 -8.83 -1.59
CA ARG A 454 11.11 -9.72 -0.94
C ARG A 454 12.34 -9.99 -1.82
N GLU A 455 12.12 -10.47 -3.04
CA GLU A 455 13.19 -11.02 -3.89
C GLU A 455 13.97 -9.93 -4.63
N LYS A 456 13.29 -8.86 -5.06
CA LYS A 456 13.92 -7.78 -5.83
C LYS A 456 14.46 -6.67 -4.94
N TYR A 457 13.72 -6.34 -3.88
CA TYR A 457 13.99 -5.16 -3.06
C TYR A 457 14.48 -5.46 -1.64
N ASP A 458 14.59 -6.74 -1.26
CA ASP A 458 15.02 -7.18 0.09
C ASP A 458 14.25 -6.49 1.24
N ALA A 459 12.96 -6.27 1.03
CA ALA A 459 12.11 -5.53 1.96
C ALA A 459 11.74 -6.36 3.19
N SER A 460 11.56 -5.71 4.34
CA SER A 460 11.04 -6.38 5.53
C SER A 460 9.65 -6.99 5.30
N LYS A 461 9.28 -7.95 6.17
CA LYS A 461 7.95 -8.59 6.18
C LYS A 461 6.79 -7.59 6.13
N ARG A 462 6.92 -6.41 6.76
CA ARG A 462 5.83 -5.42 6.81
C ARG A 462 5.64 -4.73 5.46
N SER A 463 6.71 -4.49 4.72
CA SER A 463 6.69 -3.86 3.39
C SER A 463 6.23 -4.82 2.29
N GLN A 464 6.40 -6.12 2.50
CA GLN A 464 5.86 -7.16 1.62
C GLN A 464 4.31 -7.25 1.67
N MET A 465 3.65 -6.65 2.65
CA MET A 465 2.19 -6.74 2.84
C MET A 465 1.46 -5.64 2.05
N LEU A 466 0.92 -5.96 0.87
CA LEU A 466 0.00 -5.08 0.15
C LEU A 466 -1.35 -5.04 0.87
N LYS A 467 -1.73 -3.85 1.35
CA LYS A 467 -2.92 -3.62 2.19
C LYS A 467 -4.05 -2.95 1.46
#